data_AF-A0A804IWI6-F1
#
_entry.id   AF-A0A804IWI6-F1
#
_cell.length_a   1.000
_cell.length_b   1.000
_cell.length_c   1.000
_cell.angle_alpha   90.00
_cell.angle_beta   90.00
_cell.angle_gamma   90.00
#
_symmetry.space_group_name_H-M   'P 1'
#
loop_
_entity.id
_entity.type
_entity.pdbx_description
1 polymer ?
#
loop_
_entity_poly.entity_id
_entity_poly.type
_entity_poly.pdbx_seq_one_letter_code
_entity_poly.pdbx_strand_id
1 'polypeptide(L)'
;METSACSPCILPPPSVTGALHIGHGLTTAIQDTIVRWRRMSGYNVLWVPGMDHAGIATQVVVEKKLIRENNVTRHDIGRERFVSESVDILCFLPCV
;
A
#
# COMPACT_ATOMS: atom_id res chain seq x y z
N MET A 1 -21.20 -7.00 -30.86
CA MET A 1 -20.95 -6.91 -29.41
C MET A 1 -19.54 -6.39 -29.23
N GLU A 2 -19.37 -5.07 -29.26
CA GLU A 2 -18.09 -4.44 -28.89
C GLU A 2 -18.04 -4.34 -27.37
N THR A 3 -17.40 -5.30 -26.72
CA THR A 3 -17.01 -5.21 -25.31
C THR A 3 -15.51 -4.98 -25.21
N SER A 4 -14.98 -3.99 -25.95
CA SER A 4 -13.56 -3.60 -25.93
C SER A 4 -13.24 -2.56 -24.83
N ALA A 5 -14.20 -2.22 -23.97
CA ALA A 5 -13.94 -1.36 -22.82
C ALA A 5 -13.35 -2.20 -21.67
N CYS A 6 -12.04 -2.11 -21.47
CA CYS A 6 -11.39 -2.60 -20.26
C CYS A 6 -11.91 -1.80 -19.07
N SER A 7 -12.56 -2.44 -18.10
CA SER A 7 -12.91 -1.81 -16.82
C SER A 7 -11.71 -1.95 -15.87
N PRO A 8 -10.90 -0.90 -15.62
CA PRO A 8 -9.88 -0.95 -14.60
C PRO A 8 -10.55 -0.95 -13.21
N CYS A 9 -10.26 -1.98 -12.40
CA CYS A 9 -10.64 -1.99 -11.00
C CYS A 9 -9.38 -1.68 -10.17
N ILE A 10 -9.30 -0.46 -9.67
CA ILE A 10 -8.18 0.03 -8.87
C ILE A 10 -8.51 -0.25 -7.40
N LEU A 11 -7.71 -1.10 -6.75
CA LEU A 11 -7.72 -1.24 -5.29
C LEU A 11 -7.40 0.14 -4.70
N PRO A 12 -8.17 0.65 -3.71
CA PRO A 12 -7.66 1.72 -2.87
C PRO A 12 -6.37 1.16 -2.24
N PRO A 13 -5.20 1.73 -2.59
CA PRO A 13 -3.94 1.13 -2.20
C PRO A 13 -3.85 1.14 -0.67
N PRO A 14 -3.61 -0.01 -0.02
CA PRO A 14 -3.43 -0.04 1.42
C PRO A 14 -2.23 0.83 1.80
N SER A 15 -2.39 1.64 2.85
CA SER A 15 -1.30 2.46 3.38
C SER A 15 -0.20 1.55 3.97
N VAL A 16 1.06 1.87 3.67
CA VAL A 16 2.28 1.10 4.03
C VAL A 16 2.55 0.98 5.55
N THR A 17 1.62 1.37 6.41
CA THR A 17 1.92 1.67 7.82
C THR A 17 1.42 0.67 8.86
N GLY A 18 0.94 -0.53 8.48
CA GLY A 18 0.57 -1.54 9.48
C GLY A 18 0.26 -2.93 8.93
N ALA A 19 0.28 -3.92 9.83
CA ALA A 19 -0.10 -5.30 9.54
C ALA A 19 -1.55 -5.38 9.01
N LEU A 20 -1.79 -6.24 8.01
CA LEU A 20 -3.13 -6.45 7.47
C LEU A 20 -4.09 -6.92 8.57
N HIS A 21 -5.11 -6.10 8.84
CA HIS A 21 -6.25 -6.46 9.69
C HIS A 21 -7.46 -6.95 8.87
N ILE A 22 -8.45 -7.55 9.54
CA ILE A 22 -9.66 -8.13 8.90
C ILE A 22 -10.39 -7.17 7.94
N GLY A 23 -10.38 -5.86 8.22
CA GLY A 23 -10.89 -4.84 7.30
C GLY A 23 -10.24 -4.88 5.90
N HIS A 24 -8.92 -5.10 5.80
CA HIS A 24 -8.24 -5.26 4.51
C HIS A 24 -8.72 -6.52 3.78
N GLY A 25 -8.88 -7.62 4.51
CA GLY A 25 -9.41 -8.87 3.95
C GLY A 25 -10.83 -8.71 3.40
N LEU A 26 -11.69 -7.96 4.10
CA LEU A 26 -13.05 -7.68 3.65
C LEU A 26 -13.06 -6.85 2.35
N THR A 27 -12.27 -5.78 2.29
CA THR A 27 -12.19 -4.92 1.09
C THR A 27 -11.66 -5.70 -0.11
N THR A 28 -10.62 -6.52 0.07
CA THR A 28 -10.07 -7.38 -0.98
C THR A 28 -11.09 -8.43 -1.44
N ALA A 29 -11.81 -9.08 -0.53
CA ALA A 29 -12.80 -10.10 -0.87
C ALA A 29 -13.98 -9.54 -1.68
N ILE A 30 -14.48 -8.35 -1.32
CA ILE A 30 -15.55 -7.67 -2.07
C ILE A 30 -15.08 -7.36 -3.49
N GLN A 31 -13.88 -6.83 -3.64
CA GLN A 31 -13.33 -6.45 -4.95
C GLN A 31 -13.05 -7.67 -5.84
N ASP A 32 -12.46 -8.75 -5.28
CA ASP A 32 -12.25 -10.01 -6.00
C ASP A 32 -13.58 -10.59 -6.51
N THR A 33 -14.64 -10.54 -5.68
CA THR A 33 -15.98 -11.00 -6.07
C THR A 33 -16.53 -10.21 -7.27
N ILE A 34 -16.41 -8.88 -7.25
CA ILE A 34 -16.89 -8.00 -8.33
C ILE A 34 -16.10 -8.22 -9.62
N VAL A 35 -14.76 -8.33 -9.51
CA VAL A 35 -13.87 -8.58 -10.66
C VAL A 35 -14.18 -9.93 -11.31
N ARG A 36 -14.36 -10.99 -10.51
CA ARG A 36 -14.74 -12.33 -11.00
C ARG A 36 -16.09 -12.30 -11.69
N TRP A 37 -17.10 -11.68 -11.08
CA TRP A 37 -18.43 -11.57 -11.68
C TRP A 37 -18.41 -10.82 -13.03
N ARG A 38 -17.66 -9.71 -13.11
CA ARG A 38 -17.49 -8.95 -14.36
C ARG A 38 -16.75 -9.74 -15.44
N ARG A 39 -15.69 -10.49 -15.07
CA ARG A 39 -15.00 -11.41 -16.00
C ARG A 39 -15.93 -12.50 -16.53
N MET A 40 -16.74 -13.11 -15.66
CA MET A 40 -17.73 -14.11 -16.05
C MET A 40 -18.85 -13.55 -16.93
N SER A 41 -19.15 -12.26 -16.80
CA SER A 41 -20.15 -11.55 -17.62
C SER A 41 -19.61 -11.09 -18.99
N GLY A 42 -18.41 -11.52 -19.39
CA GLY A 42 -17.83 -11.24 -20.71
C GLY A 42 -17.06 -9.91 -20.81
N TYR A 43 -16.76 -9.24 -19.69
CA TYR A 43 -15.97 -8.01 -19.66
C TYR A 43 -14.49 -8.33 -19.45
N ASN A 44 -13.61 -7.58 -20.15
CA ASN A 44 -12.18 -7.61 -19.86
C ASN A 44 -11.89 -6.72 -18.64
N VAL A 45 -11.45 -7.33 -17.55
CA VAL A 45 -11.19 -6.63 -16.27
C VAL A 45 -9.71 -6.77 -15.90
N LEU A 46 -9.07 -5.61 -15.77
CA LEU A 46 -7.70 -5.48 -15.26
C LEU A 46 -7.76 -5.16 -13.76
N TRP A 47 -7.16 -6.03 -12.97
CA TRP A 47 -6.99 -5.88 -11.52
C TRP A 47 -5.52 -5.61 -11.23
N VAL A 48 -5.19 -4.36 -10.87
CA VAL A 48 -3.82 -3.93 -10.60
C VAL A 48 -3.66 -3.70 -9.10
N PRO A 49 -2.82 -4.48 -8.40
CA PRO A 49 -2.46 -4.16 -7.02
C PRO A 49 -1.58 -2.91 -6.99
N GLY A 50 -1.82 -2.04 -6.01
CA GLY A 50 -1.04 -0.82 -5.78
C GLY A 50 -0.82 -0.61 -4.29
N MET A 51 0.21 0.14 -3.93
CA MET A 51 0.60 0.42 -2.55
C MET A 51 0.82 1.92 -2.40
N ASP A 52 0.31 2.52 -1.32
CA ASP A 52 0.41 3.96 -1.09
C ASP A 52 1.63 4.27 -0.22
N HIS A 53 2.46 5.19 -0.69
CA HIS A 53 3.64 5.64 0.02
C HIS A 53 3.33 6.28 1.39
N ALA A 54 2.08 6.72 1.62
CA ALA A 54 1.56 7.15 2.92
C ALA A 54 2.54 8.08 3.69
N GLY A 55 3.05 9.11 3.01
CA GLY A 55 4.26 9.85 3.41
C GLY A 55 4.29 10.39 4.85
N ILE A 56 3.17 10.86 5.39
CA ILE A 56 3.11 11.36 6.78
C ILE A 56 3.08 10.19 7.78
N ALA A 57 2.36 9.12 7.45
CA ALA A 57 2.22 7.98 8.33
C ALA A 57 3.55 7.21 8.41
N THR A 58 4.26 7.04 7.29
CA THR A 58 5.59 6.42 7.24
C THR A 58 6.61 7.25 8.01
N GLN A 59 6.58 8.58 7.88
CA GLN A 59 7.41 9.48 8.67
C GLN A 59 7.26 9.26 10.19
N VAL A 60 6.02 9.17 10.69
CA VAL A 60 5.76 8.96 12.13
C VAL A 60 6.26 7.59 12.61
N VAL A 61 6.16 6.55 11.77
CA VAL A 61 6.67 5.21 12.10
C VAL A 61 8.20 5.20 12.14
N VAL A 62 8.87 5.85 11.18
CA VAL A 62 10.32 6.00 11.14
C VAL A 62 10.82 6.81 12.34
N GLU A 63 10.19 7.95 12.65
CA GLU A 63 10.53 8.78 13.82
C GLU A 63 10.40 7.98 15.14
N LYS A 64 9.34 7.18 15.30
CA LYS A 64 9.16 6.30 16.46
C LYS A 64 10.23 5.20 16.54
N LYS A 65 10.64 4.64 15.40
CA LYS A 65 11.69 3.61 15.33
C LYS A 65 13.05 4.18 15.73
N LEU A 66 13.41 5.34 15.20
CA LEU A 66 14.66 6.05 15.49
C LEU A 66 14.81 6.40 16.97
N ILE A 67 13.74 6.88 17.60
CA ILE A 67 13.74 7.16 19.05
C ILE A 67 13.91 5.86 19.85
N ARG A 68 13.28 4.76 19.42
CA ARG A 68 13.35 3.48 20.15
C ARG A 68 14.73 2.81 20.05
N GLU A 69 15.34 2.80 18.87
CA GLU A 69 16.57 2.05 18.60
C GLU A 69 17.82 2.86 18.95
N ASN A 70 17.82 4.15 18.56
CA ASN A 70 19.02 4.98 18.59
C ASN A 70 18.88 6.20 19.52
N ASN A 71 17.69 6.44 20.10
CA ASN A 71 17.37 7.60 20.94
C ASN A 71 17.74 8.95 20.30
N VAL A 72 17.70 9.02 18.97
CA VAL A 72 17.98 10.22 18.17
C VAL A 72 16.71 10.73 17.54
N THR A 73 16.65 12.04 17.33
CA THR A 73 15.52 12.69 16.66
C THR A 73 15.82 12.90 15.17
N ARG A 74 14.78 13.13 14.36
CA ARG A 74 14.91 13.42 12.92
C ARG A 74 15.88 14.58 12.60
N HIS A 75 16.09 15.48 13.55
CA HIS A 75 16.95 16.64 13.40
C HIS A 75 18.44 16.28 13.50
N ASP A 76 18.78 15.18 14.17
CA ASP A 76 20.16 14.78 14.45
C ASP A 76 20.81 14.01 13.29
N ILE A 77 19.99 13.43 12.41
CA ILE A 77 20.41 12.47 11.35
C ILE A 77 20.55 13.11 9.98
N GLY A 78 19.89 14.25 9.76
CA GLY A 78 19.84 14.96 8.48
C GLY A 78 18.86 14.34 7.46
N ARG A 79 18.48 15.14 6.46
CA ARG A 79 17.42 14.81 5.49
C ARG A 79 17.74 13.57 4.64
N GLU A 80 18.96 13.43 4.16
CA GLU A 80 19.32 12.34 3.23
C GLU A 80 19.21 10.97 3.89
N ARG A 81 19.75 10.83 5.11
CA ARG A 81 19.64 9.58 5.88
C ARG A 81 18.21 9.28 6.31
N PHE A 82 17.45 10.32 6.66
CA PHE A 82 16.04 10.14 6.99
C PHE A 82 15.22 9.64 5.80
N VAL A 83 15.49 10.16 4.60
CA VAL A 83 14.82 9.71 3.37
C VAL A 83 15.22 8.29 3.02
N SER A 84 16.50 7.91 3.14
CA SER A 84 16.92 6.53 2.86
C SER A 84 16.23 5.54 3.79
N GLU A 85 16.19 5.81 5.10
CA GLU A 85 15.50 4.93 6.05
C GLU A 85 13.98 4.85 5.79
N SER A 86 13.37 5.95 5.34
CA SER A 86 11.96 5.98 4.97
C SER A 86 11.70 5.08 3.75
N VAL A 87 12.55 5.17 2.72
CA VAL A 87 12.50 4.33 1.52
C VAL A 87 12.75 2.86 1.85
N ASP A 88 13.67 2.57 2.77
CA ASP A 88 13.94 1.21 3.24
C ASP A 88 12.69 0.61 3.90
N ILE A 89 11.98 1.35 4.76
CA ILE A 89 10.71 0.90 5.35
C ILE A 89 9.62 0.66 4.28
N LEU A 90 9.58 1.50 3.25
CA LEU A 90 8.68 1.34 2.10
C LEU A 90 8.99 0.09 1.27
N CYS A 91 10.27 -0.26 1.10
CA CYS A 91 10.71 -1.44 0.35
C CYS A 91 10.63 -2.75 1.15
N PHE A 92 10.70 -2.68 2.49
CA PHE A 92 10.72 -3.86 3.37
C PHE A 92 9.38 -4.27 3.95
N LEU A 93 8.27 -3.55 3.70
CA LEU A 93 6.96 -4.13 3.97
C LEU A 93 6.80 -5.34 3.04
N PRO A 94 6.79 -6.59 3.57
CA PRO A 94 6.69 -7.75 2.73
C PRO A 94 5.39 -7.61 1.95
N CYS A 95 5.52 -7.66 0.63
CA CYS A 95 4.44 -7.72 -0.33
C CYS A 95 3.64 -9.01 -0.08
N VAL A 96 2.81 -9.06 0.97
CA VAL A 96 1.82 -10.10 1.26
C VAL A 96 0.65 -9.50 2.04
#